data_AF-A0A929BQ45-F1
#
_entry.id   AF-A0A929BQ45-F1
#
_cell.length_a   1.000
_cell.length_b   1.000
_cell.length_c   1.000
_cell.angle_alpha   90.00
_cell.angle_beta   90.00
_cell.angle_gamma   90.00
#
_symmetry.space_group_name_H-M   'P 1'
#
loop_
_entity.id
_entity.type
_entity.pdbx_description
1 polymer ?
#
loop_
_entity_poly.entity_id
_entity_poly.type
_entity_poly.pdbx_seq_one_letter_code
_entity_poly.pdbx_strand_id
1 'polypeptide(L)' 'VVTARAPDGVIEGLEAVGHPFCVGVQWHPETMIESHPVMRRLFEALVEAAQA' A
#
# COMPACT_ATOMS: atom_id res chain seq x y z
N VAL A 1 -4.22 2.26 11.37
CA VAL A 1 -5.31 1.26 11.31
C VAL A 1 -4.86 0.08 10.46
N VAL A 2 -5.30 -1.13 10.80
CA VAL A 2 -5.08 -2.32 9.97
C VAL A 2 -6.06 -2.29 8.82
N THR A 3 -5.57 -2.35 7.58
CA THR A 3 -6.39 -2.21 6.37
C THR A 3 -6.36 -3.43 5.47
N ALA A 4 -5.37 -4.32 5.64
CA ALA A 4 -5.34 -5.61 4.95
C ALA A 4 -4.86 -6.74 5.88
N ARG A 5 -5.44 -7.92 5.69
CA ARG A 5 -5.05 -9.17 6.35
C ARG A 5 -5.02 -10.30 5.34
N ALA A 6 -4.05 -11.20 5.47
CA ALA A 6 -4.03 -12.47 4.77
C ALA A 6 -5.09 -13.44 5.36
N PRO A 7 -5.47 -14.53 4.65
CA PRO A 7 -6.46 -15.50 5.14
C PRO A 7 -6.09 -16.17 6.47
N ASP A 8 -4.81 -16.25 6.80
CA ASP A 8 -4.29 -16.77 8.07
C ASP A 8 -4.31 -15.73 9.21
N GLY A 9 -4.75 -14.50 8.91
CA GLY A 9 -4.88 -13.40 9.86
C GLY A 9 -3.65 -12.50 9.97
N VAL A 10 -2.55 -12.81 9.28
CA VAL A 10 -1.35 -11.97 9.24
C VAL A 10 -1.70 -10.59 8.70
N ILE A 11 -1.19 -9.55 9.34
CA ILE A 11 -1.41 -8.16 8.91
C ILE A 11 -0.51 -7.89 7.72
N GLU A 12 -1.12 -7.50 6.60
CA GLU A 12 -0.43 -7.24 5.34
C GLU A 12 -0.46 -5.75 4.97
N GLY A 13 -1.37 -4.97 5.56
CA GLY A 13 -1.56 -3.55 5.23
C GLY A 13 -1.90 -2.69 6.45
N LEU A 14 -1.28 -1.52 6.51
CA LEU A 14 -1.41 -0.53 7.57
C LEU A 14 -1.51 0.87 6.98
N GLU A 15 -2.33 1.71 7.59
CA GLU A 15 -2.41 3.15 7.28
C GLU A 15 -2.30 3.98 8.56
N ALA A 16 -1.49 5.05 8.60
CA ALA A 16 -1.39 5.89 9.79
C ALA A 16 -2.59 6.85 9.87
N VAL A 17 -3.21 6.94 11.05
CA VAL A 17 -4.26 7.93 11.29
C VAL A 17 -3.60 9.28 11.60
N GLY A 18 -4.11 10.35 10.99
CA GLY A 18 -3.63 11.70 11.24
C GLY A 18 -2.40 12.14 10.42
N HIS A 19 -1.95 11.31 9.46
CA HIS A 19 -0.98 11.71 8.45
C HIS A 19 -1.68 11.79 7.08
N PRO A 20 -1.38 12.80 6.21
CA PRO A 20 -2.04 12.95 4.91
C PRO A 20 -1.87 11.72 4.01
N PHE A 21 -0.69 11.11 4.02
CA PHE A 21 -0.40 9.86 3.32
C PHE A 21 0.67 9.06 4.05
N CYS A 22 0.30 7.92 4.62
CA CYS A 22 1.24 6.99 5.24
C CYS A 22 0.64 5.58 5.16
N VAL A 23 1.11 4.81 4.18
CA VAL A 23 0.65 3.45 3.88
C VAL A 23 1.85 2.51 3.97
N GLY A 24 1.69 1.40 4.67
CA GLY A 24 2.65 0.31 4.71
C GLY A 24 1.99 -0.98 4.22
N VAL A 25 2.70 -1.71 3.36
CA VAL A 25 2.31 -3.04 2.89
C VAL A 25 3.44 -4.02 3.15
N GLN A 26 3.11 -5.28 3.43
CA GLN A 26 4.11 -6.30 3.73
C GLN A 26 4.59 -7.03 2.46
N TRP A 27 3.75 -7.16 1.43
CA TRP A 27 4.16 -7.73 0.15
C TRP A 27 5.07 -6.78 -0.65
N HIS A 28 5.57 -7.26 -1.79
CA HIS A 28 6.50 -6.54 -2.67
C HIS A 28 5.80 -5.99 -3.94
N PRO A 29 4.96 -4.93 -3.84
CA PRO A 29 4.22 -4.40 -4.98
C PRO A 29 5.14 -3.97 -6.13
N GLU A 30 6.39 -3.59 -5.85
CA GLU A 30 7.40 -3.20 -6.82
C GLU A 30 7.78 -4.32 -7.80
N THR A 31 7.71 -5.57 -7.36
CA THR A 31 8.02 -6.75 -8.20
C THR A 31 6.80 -7.32 -8.90
N MET A 32 5.60 -6.86 -8.52
CA MET A 32 4.33 -7.43 -8.94
C MET A 32 3.64 -6.63 -10.05
N ILE A 33 4.14 -5.45 -10.44
CA ILE A 33 3.47 -4.54 -11.39
C ILE A 33 3.15 -5.22 -12.73
N GLU A 34 4.06 -6.05 -13.26
CA GLU A 34 3.85 -6.69 -14.57
C GLU A 34 2.74 -7.74 -14.53
N SER A 35 2.69 -8.56 -13.47
CA SER A 35 1.68 -9.61 -13.30
C SER A 35 0.37 -9.09 -12.71
N HIS A 36 0.44 -8.01 -11.91
CA HIS A 36 -0.66 -7.39 -11.21
C HIS A 36 -0.56 -5.85 -11.36
N PRO A 37 -0.99 -5.30 -12.52
CA PRO A 37 -0.89 -3.87 -12.82
C PRO A 37 -1.48 -2.94 -11.76
N VAL A 38 -2.45 -3.43 -10.97
CA VAL A 38 -3.04 -2.70 -9.84
C VAL A 38 -2.01 -2.27 -8.79
N MET A 39 -0.90 -3.00 -8.64
CA MET A 39 0.15 -2.67 -7.68
C MET A 39 0.82 -1.32 -7.95
N ARG A 40 0.79 -0.86 -9.20
CA ARG A 40 1.25 0.48 -9.59
C ARG A 40 0.54 1.59 -8.81
N ARG A 41 -0.73 1.40 -8.45
CA ARG A 41 -1.55 2.43 -7.79
C ARG A 41 -1.01 2.86 -6.43
N LEU A 42 -0.30 1.99 -5.71
CA LEU A 42 0.33 2.34 -4.44
C LEU A 42 1.43 3.40 -4.64
N PHE A 43 2.20 3.27 -5.72
CA PHE A 43 3.26 4.22 -6.06
C PHE A 43 2.71 5.51 -6.67
N GLU A 44 1.68 5.41 -7.51
CA GLU A 44 0.99 6.59 -8.06
C GLU A 44 0.42 7.46 -6.93
N ALA A 45 -0.29 6.85 -5.98
CA ALA A 45 -0.84 7.55 -4.83
C ALA A 45 0.24 8.17 -3.93
N LEU A 46 1.39 7.50 -3.76
CA LEU A 46 2.54 8.06 -3.04
C LEU A 46 3.09 9.31 -3.74
N VAL A 47 3.25 9.28 -5.06
CA VAL A 47 3.74 10.43 -5.84
C VAL A 47 2.75 11.58 -5.80
N GLU A 48 1.46 11.30 -5.99
CA GLU A 48 0.38 12.30 -5.91
C GLU A 48 0.38 12.99 -4.54
N ALA A 49 0.47 12.23 -3.45
CA ALA A 49 0.51 12.78 -2.11
C ALA A 49 1.76 13.63 -1.83
N ALA A 50 2.88 13.38 -2.51
CA ALA A 50 4.11 14.17 -2.38
C ALA A 50 4.09 15.47 -3.20
N GLN A 51 3.12 15.65 -4.09
CA GLN A 51 2.95 16.85 -4.92
C GLN A 51 1.98 17.88 -4.34
N ALA A 52 1.23 17.52 -3.29
CA ALA A 52 0.27 18.36 -2.59
C ALA A 52 0.93 19.17 -1.46
#